data_AF-A0A7Y5W7U5-F1
#
_entry.id   AF-A0A7Y5W7U5-F1
#
_cell.length_a   1.000
_cell.length_b   1.000
_cell.length_c   1.000
_cell.angle_alpha   90.00
_cell.angle_beta   90.00
_cell.angle_gamma   90.00
#
_symmetry.space_group_name_H-M   'P 1'
#
loop_
_entity.id
_entity.type
_entity.pdbx_description
1 polymer ?
#
loop_
_entity_poly.entity_id
_entity_poly.type
_entity_poly.pdbx_seq_one_letter_code
_entity_poly.pdbx_strand_id
1 'polypeptide(L)' 'MSQFGMQMPGARAKRSAAPDVYTVLAAAATIFLVIACVVMFQMGAKVGPEGNAFGLQEPGQIKLKDLGNN' A
#
# COMPACT_ATOMS: atom_id res chain seq x y z
N MET A 1 14.58 -50.25 25.36
CA MET A 1 14.55 -48.79 25.09
C MET A 1 15.14 -48.53 23.72
N SER A 2 14.41 -48.88 22.67
CA SER A 2 14.78 -48.60 21.29
C SER A 2 14.20 -47.23 20.93
N GLN A 3 15.05 -46.22 20.99
CA GLN A 3 14.72 -44.83 20.70
C GLN A 3 14.62 -44.61 19.17
N PHE A 4 13.76 -45.37 18.51
CA PHE A 4 13.31 -45.12 17.14
C PHE A 4 12.41 -43.89 17.15
N GLY A 5 13.04 -42.72 17.19
CA GLY A 5 12.38 -41.42 17.26
C GLY A 5 13.33 -40.23 17.42
N MET A 6 14.59 -40.44 17.77
CA MET A 6 15.56 -39.36 17.99
C MET A 6 16.50 -39.08 16.81
N GLN A 7 16.27 -39.68 15.63
CA GLN A 7 16.96 -39.30 14.41
C GLN A 7 15.99 -39.39 13.23
N MET A 8 15.23 -38.31 13.00
CA MET A 8 14.91 -37.93 11.62
C MET A 8 15.80 -36.73 11.27
N PRO A 9 17.04 -36.96 10.80
CA PRO A 9 17.94 -35.90 10.32
C PRO A 9 17.36 -35.39 9.00
N GLY A 10 16.39 -34.49 9.09
CA GLY A 10 15.65 -34.00 7.92
C GLY A 10 14.41 -33.18 8.27
N ALA A 11 13.83 -33.36 9.46
CA ALA A 11 12.58 -32.70 9.85
C ALA A 11 12.69 -31.17 10.02
N ARG A 12 13.90 -30.59 10.08
CA ARG A 12 14.12 -29.15 10.28
C ARG A 12 14.86 -28.44 9.16
N ALA A 13 15.33 -29.15 8.12
CA ALA A 13 16.29 -28.59 7.17
C ALA A 13 15.66 -27.86 5.96
N LYS A 14 14.35 -27.99 5.71
CA LYS A 14 13.72 -27.50 4.46
C LYS A 14 12.56 -26.51 4.64
N ARG A 15 12.57 -25.69 5.69
CA ARG A 15 11.72 -24.49 5.73
C ARG A 15 12.61 -23.25 5.81
N SER A 16 13.36 -23.00 4.73
CA SER A 16 13.92 -21.67 4.53
C SER A 16 12.74 -20.69 4.44
N ALA A 17 12.78 -19.60 5.20
CA ALA A 17 11.90 -18.46 5.00
C ALA A 17 12.29 -17.77 3.69
N ALA A 18 11.95 -18.41 2.58
CA ALA A 18 12.11 -17.86 1.25
C ALA A 18 10.81 -17.15 0.87
N PRO A 19 10.87 -15.95 0.27
CA PRO A 19 9.69 -15.29 -0.25
C PRO A 19 8.99 -16.23 -1.24
N ASP A 20 7.72 -16.49 -0.98
CA ASP A 20 6.86 -17.31 -1.81
C ASP A 20 6.01 -16.45 -2.76
N VAL A 21 5.24 -17.10 -3.63
CA VAL A 21 4.36 -16.42 -4.60
C VAL A 21 3.37 -15.48 -3.89
N TYR A 22 2.89 -15.85 -2.70
CA TYR A 22 1.96 -15.02 -1.93
C TYR A 22 2.63 -13.74 -1.40
N THR A 23 3.89 -13.83 -0.97
CA THR A 23 4.68 -12.66 -0.57
C THR A 23 4.89 -11.70 -1.73
N VAL A 24 5.18 -12.22 -2.93
CA VAL A 24 5.33 -11.41 -4.15
C VAL A 24 4.00 -10.78 -4.56
N LEU A 25 2.90 -11.54 -4.52
CA LEU A 25 1.57 -11.02 -4.82
C LEU A 25 1.16 -9.91 -3.83
N ALA A 26 1.44 -10.09 -2.54
CA ALA A 26 1.18 -9.08 -1.52
C ALA A 26 1.96 -7.79 -1.79
N ALA A 27 3.25 -7.90 -2.15
CA ALA A 27 4.07 -6.74 -2.50
C ALA A 27 3.57 -6.04 -3.78
N ALA A 28 3.15 -6.80 -4.79
CA ALA A 28 2.57 -6.20 -6.00
C ALA A 28 1.26 -5.46 -5.68
N ALA A 29 0.38 -6.06 -4.89
CA ALA A 29 -0.89 -5.44 -4.48
C ALA A 29 -0.67 -4.13 -3.70
N THR A 30 0.31 -4.08 -2.79
CA THR A 30 0.61 -2.86 -2.04
C THR A 30 1.17 -1.75 -2.93
N ILE A 31 1.99 -2.07 -3.93
CA ILE A 31 2.48 -1.09 -4.91
C ILE A 31 1.31 -0.47 -5.69
N PHE A 32 0.39 -1.28 -6.19
CA PHE A 32 -0.79 -0.77 -6.89
C PHE A 32 -1.69 0.08 -5.99
N LEU A 33 -1.85 -0.30 -4.72
CA LEU A 33 -2.59 0.49 -3.74
C LEU A 33 -1.96 1.88 -3.53
N VAL A 34 -0.63 1.94 -3.38
CA VAL A 34 0.09 3.21 -3.22
C VAL A 34 -0.09 4.10 -4.46
N ILE A 35 0.00 3.54 -5.66
CA ILE A 35 -0.23 4.28 -6.91
C ILE A 35 -1.65 4.83 -6.94
N ALA A 36 -2.66 4.03 -6.57
CA ALA A 36 -4.05 4.48 -6.52
C ALA A 36 -4.24 5.65 -5.53
N CYS A 37 -3.62 5.59 -4.35
CA CYS A 37 -3.64 6.69 -3.38
C CYS A 37 -3.04 7.97 -3.95
N VAL A 38 -1.92 7.88 -4.67
CA VAL A 38 -1.27 9.04 -5.30
C VAL A 38 -2.15 9.67 -6.37
N VAL A 39 -2.76 8.86 -7.25
CA VAL A 39 -3.66 9.36 -8.30
C VAL A 39 -4.87 10.06 -7.69
N MET A 40 -5.47 9.46 -6.66
CA MET A 40 -6.60 10.06 -5.95
C MET A 40 -6.18 11.39 -5.28
N PHE A 41 -5.01 11.45 -4.66
CA PHE A 41 -4.48 12.67 -4.06
C PHE A 41 -4.27 13.80 -5.09
N GLN A 42 -3.74 13.50 -6.28
CA GLN A 42 -3.57 14.51 -7.34
C GLN A 42 -4.90 15.10 -7.81
N MET A 43 -5.94 14.27 -7.92
CA MET A 43 -7.27 14.72 -8.33
C MET A 43 -7.98 15.44 -7.18
N GLY A 44 -7.86 14.94 -5.96
CA GLY A 44 -8.32 15.60 -4.74
C GLY A 44 -7.70 16.99 -4.57
N ALA A 45 -6.41 17.15 -4.86
CA ALA A 45 -5.73 18.44 -4.81
C ALA A 45 -6.27 19.45 -5.83
N LYS A 46 -6.91 19.02 -6.92
CA LYS A 46 -7.53 19.96 -7.89
C LYS A 46 -8.86 20.52 -7.40
N VAL A 47 -9.62 19.71 -6.68
CA VAL A 47 -10.96 20.08 -6.20
C VAL A 47 -10.96 20.55 -4.74
N GLY A 48 -9.89 20.25 -4.00
CA GLY A 48 -9.74 20.64 -2.61
C GLY A 48 -9.47 22.14 -2.44
N PRO A 49 -9.83 22.71 -1.28
CA PRO A 49 -9.63 24.13 -1.00
C PRO A 49 -8.16 24.50 -1.11
N GLU A 50 -7.86 25.55 -1.87
CA GLU A 50 -6.50 26.10 -2.06
C GLU A 50 -5.49 25.09 -2.63
N GLY A 51 -5.94 23.97 -3.18
CA GLY A 51 -5.08 22.91 -3.68
C GLY A 51 -4.79 21.79 -2.68
N ASN A 52 -5.42 21.79 -1.51
CA ASN A 52 -5.23 20.78 -0.47
C ASN A 52 -6.21 19.62 -0.64
N ALA A 53 -5.71 18.43 -1.01
CA ALA A 53 -6.53 17.24 -1.22
C ALA A 53 -7.23 16.70 0.04
N PHE A 54 -6.72 17.04 1.23
CA PHE A 54 -7.33 16.65 2.51
C PHE A 54 -8.21 17.74 3.11
N GLY A 55 -8.24 18.93 2.51
CA GLY A 55 -9.11 20.01 2.94
C GLY A 55 -10.56 19.75 2.52
N LEU A 56 -11.51 20.04 3.41
CA LEU A 56 -12.93 19.99 3.10
C LEU A 56 -13.42 21.39 2.69
N GLN A 57 -14.28 21.45 1.68
CA GLN A 57 -14.94 22.71 1.31
C GLN A 57 -16.06 23.03 2.31
N GLU A 58 -16.15 24.28 2.75
CA GLU A 58 -17.27 24.74 3.56
C GLU A 58 -18.52 24.92 2.68
N PRO A 59 -19.72 24.53 3.16
CA PRO A 59 -20.96 24.69 2.39
C PRO A 59 -21.19 26.16 1.99
N GLY A 60 -21.31 26.41 0.68
CA GLY A 60 -21.53 27.76 0.14
C GLY A 60 -20.27 28.60 -0.07
N GLN A 61 -19.07 28.10 0.29
CA GLN A 61 -17.79 28.77 0.07
C GLN A 61 -16.81 27.87 -0.68
N ILE A 62 -17.00 27.74 -2.01
CA ILE A 62 -16.09 26.98 -2.86
C ILE A 62 -14.82 27.83 -3.06
N LYS A 63 -13.73 27.42 -2.41
CA LYS A 63 -12.39 27.94 -2.66
C LYS A 63 -11.65 26.94 -3.54
N LEU A 64 -11.20 27.38 -4.71
CA LEU A 64 -10.35 26.58 -5.58
C LEU A 64 -8.94 27.16 -5.57
N LYS A 65 -7.96 26.34 -5.94
CA LYS A 65 -6.63 26.85 -6.25
C LYS A 65 -6.76 27.78 -7.46
N ASP A 66 -6.45 29.06 -7.28
CA ASP A 66 -6.42 30.02 -8.37
C ASP A 66 -5.21 29.69 -9.25
N LEU A 67 -5.45 28.96 -10.35
CA LEU A 67 -4.43 28.76 -11.38
C LEU A 67 -4.36 30.06 -12.15
N GLY A 68 -3.37 30.89 -11.80
CA GLY A 68 -3.14 32.20 -12.39
C GLY A 68 -3.41 32.22 -13.90
N ASN A 69 -4.28 33.16 -14.29
CA ASN A 69 -4.49 33.59 -15.66
C ASN A 69 -3.16 33.64 -16.42
N ASN A 70 -3.07 32.87 -17.50
CA ASN A 70 -2.47 33.36 -18.74
C ASN A 70 -3.61 33.49 -19.73
#